data_AF-A0A973AB93-F1
#
_entry.id   AF-A0A973AB93-F1
#
_cell.length_a   1.000
_cell.length_b   1.000
_cell.length_c   1.000
_cell.angle_alpha   90.00
_cell.angle_beta   90.00
_cell.angle_gamma   90.00
#
_symmetry.space_group_name_H-M   'P 1'
#
loop_
_entity.id
_entity.type
_entity.pdbx_description
1 polymer ?
#
loop_
_entity_poly.entity_id
_entity_poly.type
_entity_poly.pdbx_seq_one_letter_code
_entity_poly.pdbx_strand_id
1 'polypeptide(L)'
;MIIVKVFGGLGNQLFQYALALKLAKKNNSKIVFDLSWFNSKTSFATKREFELKYFNISLNYNTSLYDKFKLLFYNNKVLKHLPINKKLNIIGDSDEINFNKIDNVYLNGFWHSYSYFDDIKSSLFIELSLNNNFDISSDLRSKILTNNNSVSVHIRRTDYINNQFYAQCTMNYFQNAIHLIAEKINNPVFFIFSDDLEYVKKNLVTNQTVYFSTNQNLEMATVEDFFNMQSCKHHIISNSTFSWWASWLNPNPNKIVIIPKRWYTNPDENSSGYYLDSYIILDNVH
;
A
#
# COMPACT_ATOMS: atom_id res chain seq x y z
N MET A 1 -22.86 -9.52 -2.38
CA MET A 1 -21.89 -8.88 -3.30
C MET A 1 -21.25 -7.70 -2.59
N ILE A 2 -19.94 -7.53 -2.73
CA ILE A 2 -19.19 -6.42 -2.17
C ILE A 2 -18.63 -5.62 -3.35
N ILE A 3 -19.10 -4.38 -3.53
CA ILE A 3 -18.51 -3.45 -4.50
C ILE A 3 -17.51 -2.59 -3.73
N VAL A 4 -16.29 -2.44 -4.24
CA VAL A 4 -15.28 -1.57 -3.65
C VAL A 4 -14.79 -0.56 -4.68
N LYS A 5 -14.90 0.72 -4.33
CA LYS A 5 -14.29 1.79 -5.11
C LYS A 5 -12.79 1.80 -4.87
N VAL A 6 -12.02 1.70 -5.95
CA VAL A 6 -10.56 1.71 -5.89
C VAL A 6 -10.04 3.08 -6.32
N PHE A 7 -9.21 3.70 -5.49
CA PHE A 7 -8.66 5.03 -5.74
C PHE A 7 -7.39 5.32 -4.93
N GLY A 8 -6.57 6.24 -5.43
CA GLY A 8 -5.25 6.54 -4.87
C GLY A 8 -4.15 5.60 -5.38
N GLY A 9 -2.95 5.70 -4.81
CA GLY A 9 -1.81 4.83 -5.17
C GLY A 9 -1.91 3.43 -4.53
N LEU A 10 -1.03 2.51 -4.94
CA LEU A 10 -1.03 1.10 -4.54
C LEU A 10 -1.34 0.85 -3.06
N GLY A 11 -0.69 1.56 -2.13
CA GLY A 11 -0.92 1.36 -0.70
C GLY A 11 -2.39 1.53 -0.28
N ASN A 12 -3.11 2.49 -0.87
CA ASN A 12 -4.54 2.69 -0.61
C ASN A 12 -5.38 1.60 -1.28
N GLN A 13 -5.00 1.19 -2.49
CA GLN A 13 -5.67 0.09 -3.20
C GLN A 13 -5.60 -1.21 -2.41
N LEU A 14 -4.47 -1.48 -1.76
CA LEU A 14 -4.28 -2.66 -0.90
C LEU A 14 -5.18 -2.63 0.34
N PHE A 15 -5.33 -1.48 1.02
CA PHE A 15 -6.28 -1.34 2.13
C PHE A 15 -7.74 -1.58 1.68
N GLN A 16 -8.14 -0.93 0.58
CA GLN A 16 -9.48 -1.07 -0.01
C GLN A 16 -9.78 -2.54 -0.34
N TYR A 17 -8.83 -3.22 -0.99
CA TYR A 17 -8.96 -4.63 -1.32
C TYR A 17 -8.97 -5.53 -0.09
N ALA A 18 -8.12 -5.27 0.92
CA ALA A 18 -8.03 -6.09 2.10
C ALA A 18 -9.35 -6.13 2.89
N LEU A 19 -9.98 -4.96 3.08
CA LEU A 19 -11.31 -4.90 3.68
C LEU A 19 -12.36 -5.61 2.82
N ALA A 20 -12.36 -5.38 1.51
CA ALA A 20 -13.30 -6.03 0.59
C ALA A 20 -13.16 -7.56 0.63
N LEU A 21 -11.93 -8.07 0.69
CA LEU A 21 -11.64 -9.50 0.80
C LEU A 21 -12.13 -10.07 2.12
N LYS A 22 -11.92 -9.35 3.24
CA LYS A 22 -12.44 -9.75 4.54
C LYS A 22 -13.95 -9.92 4.53
N LEU A 23 -14.65 -8.92 4.00
CA LEU A 23 -16.11 -8.93 3.90
C LEU A 23 -16.62 -10.02 2.95
N ALA A 24 -15.95 -10.20 1.81
CA ALA A 24 -16.28 -11.21 0.83
C ALA A 24 -16.16 -12.63 1.40
N LYS A 25 -15.04 -12.95 2.08
CA LYS A 25 -14.81 -14.25 2.71
C LYS A 25 -15.83 -14.54 3.80
N LYS A 26 -16.11 -13.57 4.67
CA LYS A 26 -17.04 -13.75 5.79
C LYS A 26 -18.50 -13.92 5.35
N ASN A 27 -18.89 -13.33 4.22
CA ASN A 27 -20.27 -13.34 3.73
C ASN A 27 -20.45 -14.19 2.46
N ASN A 28 -19.49 -15.06 2.13
CA ASN A 28 -19.48 -15.87 0.91
C ASN A 28 -19.90 -15.07 -0.35
N SER A 29 -19.34 -13.87 -0.49
CA SER A 29 -19.73 -12.88 -1.48
C SER A 29 -18.63 -12.65 -2.51
N LYS A 30 -19.02 -12.26 -3.72
CA LYS A 30 -18.08 -11.82 -4.76
C LYS A 30 -17.65 -10.38 -4.53
N ILE A 31 -16.39 -10.08 -4.86
CA ILE A 31 -15.83 -8.72 -4.92
C ILE A 31 -16.03 -8.18 -6.34
N VAL A 32 -16.43 -6.91 -6.44
CA VAL A 32 -16.51 -6.15 -7.69
C VAL A 32 -15.75 -4.84 -7.49
N PHE A 33 -14.84 -4.52 -8.40
CA PHE A 33 -14.10 -3.27 -8.36
C PHE A 33 -14.82 -2.17 -9.13
N ASP A 34 -15.02 -1.04 -8.49
CA ASP A 34 -15.36 0.21 -9.16
C ASP A 34 -14.06 1.00 -9.42
N LEU A 35 -13.67 1.03 -10.69
CA LEU A 35 -12.44 1.68 -11.20
C LEU A 35 -12.72 3.07 -11.79
N SER A 36 -13.91 3.64 -11.58
CA SER A 36 -14.33 4.91 -12.18
C SER A 36 -13.40 6.08 -11.88
N TRP A 37 -12.72 6.06 -10.72
CA TRP A 37 -11.78 7.10 -10.31
C TRP A 37 -10.60 7.25 -11.29
N PHE A 38 -10.08 6.15 -11.85
CA PHE A 38 -8.96 6.17 -12.81
C PHE A 38 -9.33 6.73 -14.19
N ASN A 39 -10.63 6.76 -14.52
CA ASN A 39 -11.13 7.33 -15.77
C ASN A 39 -11.40 8.83 -15.67
N SER A 40 -11.37 9.39 -14.46
CA SER A 40 -11.66 10.81 -14.25
C SER A 40 -10.43 11.65 -14.59
N LYS A 41 -10.61 12.66 -15.45
CA LYS A 41 -9.55 13.63 -15.82
C LYS A 41 -9.29 14.66 -14.70
N THR A 42 -9.44 14.29 -13.43
CA THR A 42 -9.30 15.25 -12.32
C THR A 42 -7.84 15.70 -12.22
N SER A 43 -7.61 17.00 -12.43
CA SER A 43 -6.30 17.64 -12.54
C SER A 43 -5.53 17.82 -11.23
N PHE A 44 -6.11 17.47 -10.08
CA PHE A 44 -5.56 17.79 -8.75
C PHE A 44 -4.82 16.64 -8.06
N ALA A 45 -4.85 15.43 -8.63
CA ALA A 45 -4.17 14.26 -8.06
C ALA A 45 -3.05 13.77 -8.99
N THR A 46 -1.98 13.23 -8.41
CA THR A 46 -0.97 12.46 -9.16
C THR A 46 -1.68 11.40 -9.98
N LYS A 47 -1.40 11.32 -11.28
CA LYS A 47 -1.95 10.25 -12.14
C LYS A 47 -1.56 8.90 -11.54
N ARG A 48 -2.55 8.04 -11.27
CA ARG A 48 -2.35 6.67 -10.79
C ARG A 48 -3.04 5.70 -11.72
N GLU A 49 -2.62 4.44 -11.64
CA GLU A 49 -3.23 3.32 -12.36
C GLU A 49 -3.79 2.30 -11.37
N PHE A 50 -4.62 1.39 -11.88
CA PHE A 50 -5.07 0.23 -11.11
C PHE A 50 -3.92 -0.78 -11.01
N GLU A 51 -3.12 -0.68 -9.96
CA GLU A 51 -1.88 -1.45 -9.76
C GLU A 51 -2.16 -2.86 -9.20
N LEU A 52 -3.34 -3.09 -8.61
CA LEU A 52 -3.76 -4.44 -8.21
C LEU A 52 -3.87 -5.43 -9.39
N LYS A 53 -3.88 -4.95 -10.65
CA LYS A 53 -3.82 -5.78 -11.87
C LYS A 53 -2.60 -6.71 -11.92
N TYR A 54 -1.52 -6.35 -11.20
CA TYR A 54 -0.27 -7.12 -11.16
C TYR A 54 -0.21 -8.19 -10.05
N PHE A 55 -1.21 -8.21 -9.16
CA PHE A 55 -1.24 -9.14 -8.03
C PHE A 55 -2.02 -10.40 -8.38
N ASN A 56 -1.75 -11.49 -7.66
CA ASN A 56 -2.45 -12.78 -7.79
C ASN A 56 -3.83 -12.76 -7.10
N ILE A 57 -4.51 -11.63 -7.17
CA ILE A 57 -5.85 -11.50 -6.62
C ILE A 57 -6.80 -12.29 -7.51
N SER A 58 -7.71 -13.06 -6.90
CA SER A 58 -8.72 -13.82 -7.63
C SER A 58 -9.72 -12.86 -8.28
N LEU A 59 -9.33 -12.35 -9.44
CA LEU A 59 -10.17 -11.55 -10.29
C LEU A 59 -11.15 -12.52 -10.91
N ASN A 60 -12.33 -12.67 -10.31
CA ASN A 60 -13.45 -13.36 -10.95
C ASN A 60 -13.91 -12.55 -12.17
N TYR A 61 -13.08 -12.52 -13.20
CA TYR A 61 -13.32 -11.86 -14.48
C TYR A 61 -14.19 -12.77 -15.34
N ASN A 62 -15.47 -12.45 -15.44
CA ASN A 62 -16.24 -12.86 -16.59
C ASN A 62 -15.90 -11.87 -17.71
N THR A 63 -14.97 -12.24 -18.58
CA THR A 63 -14.41 -11.38 -19.65
C THR A 63 -15.42 -10.98 -20.72
N SER A 64 -16.63 -11.55 -20.77
CA SER A 64 -17.74 -11.01 -21.60
C SER A 64 -18.35 -9.72 -21.07
N LEU A 65 -17.97 -9.31 -19.86
CA LEU A 65 -18.46 -8.10 -19.21
C LEU A 65 -17.48 -6.92 -19.32
N TYR A 66 -16.29 -7.08 -19.89
CA TYR A 66 -15.44 -5.93 -20.21
C TYR A 66 -16.02 -5.09 -21.36
N ASP A 67 -16.73 -5.75 -22.29
CA ASP A 67 -17.49 -5.07 -23.36
C ASP A 67 -18.93 -4.69 -22.97
N LYS A 68 -19.52 -5.34 -21.96
CA LYS A 68 -20.87 -5.01 -21.46
C LYS A 68 -20.89 -4.05 -20.27
N PHE A 69 -19.85 -4.01 -19.45
CA PHE A 69 -19.56 -2.96 -18.48
C PHE A 69 -18.60 -1.93 -19.07
N LYS A 70 -18.93 -1.49 -20.29
CA LYS A 70 -18.78 -0.08 -20.61
C LYS A 70 -19.33 0.67 -19.39
N LEU A 71 -18.44 1.30 -18.64
CA LEU A 71 -18.78 2.51 -17.91
C LEU A 71 -19.92 2.29 -16.87
N LEU A 72 -19.61 1.98 -15.61
CA LEU A 72 -20.43 2.54 -14.51
C LEU A 72 -20.16 4.06 -14.49
N PHE A 73 -20.55 4.74 -15.56
CA PHE A 73 -20.49 6.18 -15.68
C PHE A 73 -21.84 6.75 -15.31
N TYR A 74 -21.74 7.90 -14.64
CA TYR A 74 -22.58 9.07 -14.83
C TYR A 74 -24.08 8.80 -14.96
N ASN A 75 -24.78 9.19 -13.91
CA ASN A 75 -26.22 9.16 -13.69
C ASN A 75 -26.70 7.92 -12.94
N ASN A 76 -27.49 8.19 -11.90
CA ASN A 76 -28.30 7.27 -11.09
C ASN A 76 -29.23 6.31 -11.89
N LYS A 77 -29.10 6.20 -13.21
CA LYS A 77 -29.91 5.36 -14.09
C LYS A 77 -29.35 3.94 -14.28
N VAL A 78 -28.04 3.69 -14.14
CA VAL A 78 -27.47 2.33 -14.36
C VAL A 78 -27.69 1.39 -13.17
N LEU A 79 -27.93 1.92 -11.96
CA LEU A 79 -28.46 1.15 -10.84
C LEU A 79 -29.80 0.45 -11.15
N LYS A 80 -30.53 0.88 -12.20
CA LYS A 80 -31.78 0.26 -12.66
C LYS A 80 -31.62 -1.02 -13.50
N HIS A 81 -30.40 -1.32 -13.99
CA HIS A 81 -30.17 -2.45 -14.91
C HIS A 81 -29.38 -3.62 -14.30
N LEU A 82 -28.85 -3.45 -13.09
CA LEU A 82 -28.56 -4.59 -12.24
C LEU A 82 -29.92 -5.07 -11.68
N PRO A 83 -30.13 -6.38 -11.41
CA PRO A 83 -31.27 -6.86 -10.63
C PRO A 83 -31.13 -6.44 -9.15
N ILE A 84 -30.78 -5.18 -8.90
CA ILE A 84 -30.64 -4.53 -7.62
C ILE A 84 -31.98 -3.85 -7.36
N ASN A 85 -33.01 -4.67 -7.13
CA ASN A 85 -34.18 -4.23 -6.37
C ASN A 85 -33.85 -4.07 -4.87
N LYS A 86 -32.59 -4.27 -4.47
CA LYS A 86 -32.09 -4.15 -3.09
C LYS A 86 -31.26 -2.87 -2.95
N LYS A 87 -31.60 -1.99 -2.01
CA LYS A 87 -30.82 -0.79 -1.65
C LYS A 87 -29.36 -1.18 -1.36
N LEU A 88 -28.39 -0.54 -2.03
CA LEU A 88 -26.96 -0.69 -1.71
C LEU A 88 -26.67 0.07 -0.42
N ASN A 89 -26.00 -0.57 0.54
CA ASN A 89 -25.50 0.11 1.72
C ASN A 89 -24.12 0.70 1.42
N ILE A 90 -23.96 2.02 1.52
CA ILE A 90 -22.69 2.70 1.31
C ILE A 90 -21.97 2.79 2.65
N ILE A 91 -20.72 2.33 2.69
CA ILE A 91 -19.87 2.38 3.88
C ILE A 91 -18.60 3.15 3.52
N GLY A 92 -18.26 4.16 4.29
CA GLY A 92 -17.02 4.94 4.22
C GLY A 92 -16.14 4.78 5.46
N ASP A 93 -15.17 5.68 5.60
CA ASP A 93 -14.17 5.63 6.68
C ASP A 93 -14.74 5.90 8.07
N SER A 94 -15.77 6.74 8.17
CA SER A 94 -16.43 7.12 9.42
C SER A 94 -17.50 6.14 9.87
N ASP A 95 -17.85 5.16 9.05
CA ASP A 95 -18.96 4.24 9.31
C ASP A 95 -18.48 3.01 10.08
N GLU A 96 -19.30 2.57 11.04
CA GLU A 96 -19.05 1.29 11.70
C GLU A 96 -19.24 0.12 10.72
N ILE A 97 -18.22 -0.75 10.64
CA ILE A 97 -18.26 -1.93 9.78
C ILE A 97 -18.82 -3.11 10.55
N ASN A 98 -20.10 -3.41 10.35
CA ASN A 98 -20.68 -4.66 10.83
C ASN A 98 -20.27 -5.83 9.93
N PHE A 99 -19.23 -6.55 10.31
CA PHE A 99 -18.74 -7.70 9.55
C PHE A 99 -19.74 -8.88 9.42
N ASN A 100 -20.85 -8.89 10.16
CA ASN A 100 -21.85 -9.96 10.15
C ASN A 100 -23.03 -9.63 9.23
N LYS A 101 -23.34 -10.54 8.29
CA LYS A 101 -24.50 -10.47 7.38
C LYS A 101 -24.60 -9.15 6.60
N ILE A 102 -23.60 -8.90 5.75
CA ILE A 102 -23.63 -7.82 4.78
C ILE A 102 -24.17 -8.32 3.43
N ASP A 103 -25.35 -7.83 3.07
CA ASP A 103 -25.94 -7.97 1.73
C ASP A 103 -25.71 -6.66 0.96
N ASN A 104 -25.05 -6.74 -0.19
CA ASN A 104 -24.94 -5.65 -1.17
C ASN A 104 -24.40 -4.33 -0.59
N VAL A 105 -23.10 -4.31 -0.32
CA VAL A 105 -22.38 -3.11 0.16
C VAL A 105 -21.57 -2.48 -0.96
N TYR A 106 -21.51 -1.16 -0.92
CA TYR A 106 -20.60 -0.32 -1.70
C TYR A 106 -19.61 0.35 -0.74
N LEU A 107 -18.36 -0.06 -0.81
CA LEU A 107 -17.25 0.46 -0.02
C LEU A 107 -16.67 1.70 -0.71
N ASN A 108 -16.67 2.85 -0.03
CA ASN A 108 -16.07 4.11 -0.48
C ASN A 108 -15.27 4.79 0.63
N GLY A 109 -14.02 4.39 0.81
CA GLY A 109 -13.14 4.85 1.88
C GLY A 109 -11.72 4.31 1.71
N PHE A 110 -10.87 4.59 2.69
CA PHE A 110 -9.48 4.17 2.73
C PHE A 110 -9.20 3.08 3.77
N TRP A 111 -9.89 3.08 4.92
CA TRP A 111 -9.78 2.16 6.05
C TRP A 111 -8.34 1.83 6.43
N HIS A 112 -7.58 2.89 6.73
CA HIS A 112 -6.17 2.85 7.13
C HIS A 112 -5.94 2.23 8.51
N SER A 113 -6.44 1.01 8.73
CA SER A 113 -6.23 0.23 9.94
C SER A 113 -6.07 -1.24 9.63
N TYR A 114 -4.95 -1.82 10.07
CA TYR A 114 -4.72 -3.26 9.94
C TYR A 114 -5.74 -4.11 10.70
N SER A 115 -6.34 -3.55 11.77
CA SER A 115 -7.34 -4.25 12.60
C SER A 115 -8.55 -4.75 11.81
N TYR A 116 -8.85 -4.15 10.65
CA TYR A 116 -9.96 -4.59 9.80
C TYR A 116 -9.71 -5.92 9.09
N PHE A 117 -8.46 -6.36 8.95
CA PHE A 117 -8.10 -7.52 8.12
C PHE A 117 -6.92 -8.34 8.65
N ASP A 118 -6.38 -8.03 9.83
CA ASP A 118 -5.23 -8.74 10.39
C ASP A 118 -5.49 -10.25 10.55
N ASP A 119 -6.71 -10.61 10.91
CA ASP A 119 -7.13 -12.00 11.09
C ASP A 119 -7.23 -12.81 9.78
N ILE A 120 -7.10 -12.14 8.62
CA ILE A 120 -6.98 -12.79 7.31
C ILE A 120 -5.59 -12.57 6.67
N LYS A 121 -4.58 -12.22 7.45
CA LYS A 121 -3.22 -11.94 6.95
C LYS A 121 -2.63 -13.07 6.10
N SER A 122 -2.81 -14.33 6.48
CA SER A 122 -2.34 -15.49 5.71
C SER A 122 -2.98 -15.57 4.33
N SER A 123 -4.27 -15.29 4.25
CA SER A 123 -5.03 -15.18 3.02
C SER A 123 -4.56 -14.02 2.14
N LEU A 124 -4.34 -12.84 2.75
CA LEU A 124 -3.83 -11.66 2.05
C LEU A 124 -2.43 -11.91 1.50
N PHE A 125 -1.57 -12.60 2.25
CA PHE A 125 -0.22 -12.93 1.80
C PHE A 125 -0.20 -13.76 0.50
N ILE A 126 -1.17 -14.67 0.34
CA ILE A 126 -1.30 -15.48 -0.87
C ILE A 126 -1.87 -14.66 -2.04
N GLU A 127 -2.97 -13.93 -1.80
CA GLU A 127 -3.64 -13.18 -2.88
C GLU A 127 -2.85 -11.93 -3.31
N LEU A 128 -2.06 -11.36 -2.39
CA LEU A 128 -1.21 -10.20 -2.65
C LEU A 128 0.23 -10.59 -3.02
N SER A 129 0.42 -11.79 -3.58
CA SER A 129 1.66 -12.14 -4.27
C SER A 129 1.69 -11.54 -5.68
N LEU A 130 2.88 -11.45 -6.28
CA LEU A 130 3.00 -11.11 -7.70
C LEU A 130 2.29 -12.18 -8.55
N ASN A 131 1.56 -11.74 -9.58
CA ASN A 131 0.95 -12.66 -10.54
C ASN A 131 2.05 -13.24 -11.45
N ASN A 132 2.02 -14.56 -11.69
CA ASN A 132 3.02 -15.31 -12.45
C ASN A 132 3.20 -14.84 -13.90
N ASN A 133 2.28 -14.04 -14.43
CA ASN A 133 2.40 -13.42 -15.76
C ASN A 133 3.39 -12.24 -15.79
N PHE A 134 3.88 -11.82 -14.63
CA PHE A 134 4.79 -10.69 -14.49
C PHE A 134 6.07 -11.12 -13.78
N ASP A 135 7.16 -10.42 -14.09
CA ASP A 135 8.46 -10.60 -13.47
C ASP A 135 9.01 -9.24 -13.04
N ILE A 136 9.93 -9.25 -12.08
CA ILE A 136 10.56 -8.05 -11.52
C ILE A 136 12.04 -8.08 -11.89
N SER A 137 12.61 -6.92 -12.20
CA SER A 137 14.03 -6.77 -12.52
C SER A 137 14.96 -7.54 -11.57
N SER A 138 15.92 -8.26 -12.16
CA SER A 138 16.76 -9.22 -11.45
C SER A 138 17.93 -8.62 -10.67
N ASP A 139 18.48 -7.47 -11.09
CA ASP A 139 19.74 -6.98 -10.51
C ASP A 139 19.59 -6.54 -9.04
N LEU A 140 18.70 -5.59 -8.76
CA LEU A 140 18.44 -5.15 -7.39
C LEU A 140 17.86 -6.28 -6.53
N ARG A 141 16.92 -7.05 -7.12
CA ARG A 141 16.28 -8.18 -6.46
C ARG A 141 17.27 -9.25 -6.03
N SER A 142 18.24 -9.58 -6.89
CA SER A 142 19.29 -10.57 -6.56
C SER A 142 20.14 -10.10 -5.38
N LYS A 143 20.52 -8.81 -5.33
CA LYS A 143 21.24 -8.22 -4.20
C LYS A 143 20.43 -8.28 -2.91
N ILE A 144 19.11 -8.04 -2.98
CA ILE A 144 18.21 -8.13 -1.82
C ILE A 144 18.11 -9.56 -1.30
N LEU A 145 17.87 -10.52 -2.21
CA LEU A 145 17.62 -11.92 -1.86
C LEU A 145 18.87 -12.65 -1.36
N THR A 146 20.05 -12.27 -1.83
CA THR A 146 21.33 -12.85 -1.41
C THR A 146 21.87 -12.23 -0.12
N ASN A 147 21.26 -11.16 0.38
CA ASN A 147 21.71 -10.47 1.59
C ASN A 147 20.85 -10.85 2.80
N ASN A 148 21.50 -11.37 3.84
CA ASN A 148 20.85 -11.81 5.08
C ASN A 148 20.41 -10.66 5.99
N ASN A 149 20.87 -9.44 5.75
CA ASN A 149 20.61 -8.25 6.54
C ASN A 149 20.17 -7.07 5.64
N SER A 150 19.35 -7.35 4.62
CA SER A 150 18.80 -6.33 3.73
C SER A 150 17.75 -5.47 4.43
N VAL A 151 17.83 -4.15 4.25
CA VAL A 151 16.95 -3.17 4.88
C VAL A 151 16.34 -2.29 3.80
N SER A 152 15.02 -2.32 3.62
CA SER A 152 14.37 -1.36 2.72
C SER A 152 14.27 0.00 3.42
N VAL A 153 14.66 1.08 2.76
CA VAL A 153 14.45 2.44 3.23
C VAL A 153 13.58 3.16 2.22
N HIS A 154 12.34 3.46 2.60
CA HIS A 154 11.43 4.21 1.74
C HIS A 154 11.34 5.66 2.19
N ILE A 155 11.66 6.56 1.26
CA ILE A 155 11.69 8.01 1.47
C ILE A 155 10.66 8.64 0.54
N ARG A 156 9.51 9.06 1.09
CA ARG A 156 8.45 9.76 0.34
C ARG A 156 8.66 11.27 0.44
N ARG A 157 8.74 11.97 -0.68
CA ARG A 157 9.01 13.41 -0.70
C ARG A 157 8.04 14.21 -1.56
N THR A 158 7.86 13.84 -2.83
CA THR A 158 7.35 14.76 -3.86
C THR A 158 6.03 15.45 -3.47
N ASP A 159 4.96 14.68 -3.31
CA ASP A 159 3.64 15.17 -2.92
C ASP A 159 3.53 15.62 -1.45
N TYR A 160 4.59 15.47 -0.66
CA TYR A 160 4.65 15.81 0.78
C TYR A 160 5.40 17.12 1.04
N ILE A 161 6.36 17.51 0.19
CA ILE A 161 7.25 18.67 0.39
C ILE A 161 6.49 20.00 0.62
N ASN A 162 5.28 20.14 0.09
CA ASN A 162 4.43 21.33 0.27
C ASN A 162 3.04 21.01 0.81
N ASN A 163 2.84 19.79 1.32
CA ASN A 163 1.55 19.38 1.84
C ASN A 163 1.50 19.61 3.35
N GLN A 164 0.74 20.62 3.77
CA GLN A 164 0.60 20.98 5.18
C GLN A 164 -0.19 19.96 6.00
N PHE A 165 -0.85 18.99 5.37
CA PHE A 165 -1.63 17.96 6.07
C PHE A 165 -0.76 16.82 6.60
N TYR A 166 0.29 16.41 5.87
CA TYR A 166 1.13 15.30 6.26
C TYR A 166 2.36 15.78 7.04
N ALA A 167 2.67 15.09 8.14
CA ALA A 167 3.95 15.30 8.82
C ALA A 167 5.08 14.87 7.88
N GLN A 168 6.17 15.64 7.81
CA GLN A 168 7.30 15.26 6.97
C GLN A 168 8.24 14.31 7.72
N CYS A 169 8.78 13.31 7.02
CA CYS A 169 9.91 12.53 7.52
C CYS A 169 11.20 13.26 7.12
N THR A 170 11.91 13.82 8.09
CA THR A 170 13.16 14.56 7.85
C THR A 170 14.30 13.63 7.43
N MET A 171 15.39 14.18 6.87
CA MET A 171 16.59 13.37 6.63
C MET A 171 17.21 12.86 7.94
N ASN A 172 17.08 13.65 9.03
CA ASN A 172 17.51 13.27 10.37
C ASN A 172 16.81 11.99 10.84
N TYR A 173 15.49 11.86 10.60
CA TYR A 173 14.73 10.64 10.86
C TYR A 173 15.35 9.42 10.19
N PHE A 174 15.65 9.50 8.88
CA PHE A 174 16.23 8.38 8.15
C PHE A 174 17.65 8.06 8.62
N GLN A 175 18.46 9.06 8.94
CA GLN A 175 19.82 8.87 9.47
C GLN A 175 19.79 8.20 10.85
N ASN A 176 18.91 8.64 11.74
CA ASN A 176 18.72 8.05 13.06
C ASN A 176 18.19 6.61 12.96
N ALA A 177 17.25 6.35 12.04
CA ALA A 177 16.73 5.01 11.80
C ALA A 177 17.80 4.06 11.25
N ILE A 178 18.63 4.52 10.31
CA ILE A 178 19.78 3.76 9.78
C ILE A 178 20.76 3.43 10.90
N HIS A 179 21.08 4.41 11.75
CA HIS A 179 21.96 4.20 12.90
C HIS A 179 21.40 3.13 13.85
N LEU A 180 20.12 3.23 14.21
CA LEU A 180 19.46 2.27 15.10
C LEU A 180 19.46 0.84 14.53
N ILE A 181 19.29 0.68 13.22
CA ILE A 181 19.40 -0.63 12.56
C ILE A 181 20.84 -1.15 12.64
N ALA A 182 21.83 -0.30 12.37
CA ALA A 182 23.25 -0.67 12.42
C ALA A 182 23.74 -1.05 13.83
N GLU A 183 23.10 -0.54 14.89
CA GLU A 183 23.35 -1.00 16.26
C GLU A 183 22.76 -2.38 16.57
N LYS A 184 21.69 -2.78 15.88
CA LYS A 184 20.94 -4.01 16.14
C LYS A 184 21.34 -5.19 15.27
N ILE A 185 21.88 -4.91 14.08
CA ILE A 185 22.15 -5.90 13.05
C ILE A 185 23.58 -5.71 12.54
N ASN A 186 24.33 -6.79 12.41
CA ASN A 186 25.69 -6.75 11.87
C ASN A 186 25.68 -6.57 10.35
N ASN A 187 26.48 -5.64 9.84
CA ASN A 187 26.65 -5.39 8.40
C ASN A 187 25.32 -5.24 7.62
N PRO A 188 24.43 -4.32 8.02
CA PRO A 188 23.19 -4.08 7.28
C PRO A 188 23.48 -3.47 5.91
N VAL A 189 22.66 -3.84 4.92
CA VAL A 189 22.72 -3.25 3.58
C VAL A 189 21.39 -2.60 3.27
N PHE A 190 21.43 -1.31 2.95
CA PHE A 190 20.24 -0.49 2.79
C PHE A 190 19.87 -0.34 1.32
N PHE A 191 18.62 -0.64 0.99
CA PHE A 191 18.04 -0.52 -0.34
C PHE A 191 17.06 0.64 -0.32
N ILE A 192 17.40 1.71 -1.03
CA ILE A 192 16.74 3.01 -0.98
C ILE A 192 15.70 3.11 -2.09
N PHE A 193 14.45 3.38 -1.70
CA PHE A 193 13.30 3.56 -2.58
C PHE A 193 12.75 4.97 -2.35
N SER A 194 12.60 5.76 -3.42
CA SER A 194 12.16 7.15 -3.31
C SER A 194 11.44 7.60 -4.57
N ASP A 195 10.49 8.52 -4.42
CA ASP A 195 9.92 9.27 -5.54
C ASP A 195 10.80 10.46 -5.99
N ASP A 196 11.90 10.69 -5.28
CA ASP A 196 12.94 11.68 -5.57
C ASP A 196 14.33 11.12 -5.20
N LEU A 197 14.87 10.23 -6.04
CA LEU A 197 16.16 9.58 -5.78
C LEU A 197 17.35 10.56 -5.87
N GLU A 198 17.26 11.58 -6.73
CA GLU A 198 18.33 12.56 -6.90
C GLU A 198 18.51 13.42 -5.65
N TYR A 199 17.42 13.86 -5.01
CA TYR A 199 17.52 14.51 -3.71
C TYR A 199 18.14 13.58 -2.66
N VAL A 200 17.71 12.31 -2.61
CA VAL A 200 18.19 11.39 -1.58
C VAL A 200 19.68 11.12 -1.73
N LYS A 201 20.18 10.87 -2.95
CA LYS A 201 21.61 10.70 -3.22
C LYS A 201 22.45 11.88 -2.74
N LYS A 202 21.92 13.10 -2.84
CA LYS A 202 22.61 14.32 -2.42
C LYS A 202 22.60 14.55 -0.90
N ASN A 203 21.55 14.10 -0.20
CA ASN A 203 21.30 14.50 1.19
C ASN A 203 21.42 13.35 2.20
N LEU A 204 21.32 12.09 1.76
CA LEU A 204 21.47 10.93 2.65
C LEU A 204 22.95 10.65 2.89
N VAL A 205 23.44 11.08 4.06
CA VAL A 205 24.82 10.82 4.49
C VAL A 205 24.83 9.61 5.42
N THR A 206 25.55 8.56 5.04
CA THR A 206 25.76 7.34 5.84
C THR A 206 27.07 6.66 5.45
N ASN A 207 27.68 5.95 6.40
CA ASN A 207 28.86 5.10 6.16
C ASN A 207 28.47 3.64 5.81
N GLN A 208 27.18 3.34 5.78
CA GLN A 208 26.66 2.00 5.48
C GLN A 208 26.60 1.76 3.97
N THR A 209 26.58 0.48 3.56
CA THR A 209 26.37 0.13 2.15
C THR A 209 24.94 0.45 1.74
N VAL A 210 24.81 1.22 0.64
CA VAL A 210 23.52 1.63 0.08
C VAL A 210 23.41 1.23 -1.40
N TYR A 211 22.22 0.77 -1.79
CA TYR A 211 21.81 0.60 -3.18
C TYR A 211 20.55 1.42 -3.43
N PHE A 212 20.42 2.04 -4.59
CA PHE A 212 19.23 2.83 -4.96
C PHE A 212 18.35 2.02 -5.91
N SER A 213 17.03 2.20 -5.84
CA SER A 213 16.11 1.52 -6.74
C SER A 213 16.37 1.91 -8.20
N THR A 214 16.33 0.90 -9.07
CA THR A 214 16.52 1.05 -10.52
C THR A 214 15.43 0.27 -11.22
N ASN A 215 14.36 0.96 -11.60
CA ASN A 215 13.23 0.34 -12.30
C ASN A 215 13.49 0.34 -13.80
N GLN A 216 13.47 -0.85 -14.41
CA GLN A 216 13.67 -1.00 -15.86
C GLN A 216 12.34 -0.87 -16.61
N ASN A 217 11.24 -1.30 -15.99
CA ASN A 217 9.90 -1.17 -16.53
C ASN A 217 9.16 -0.01 -15.84
N LEU A 218 9.03 1.12 -16.53
CA LEU A 218 8.33 2.30 -15.98
C LEU A 218 6.85 2.04 -15.68
N GLU A 219 6.19 1.11 -16.40
CA GLU A 219 4.78 0.77 -16.15
C GLU A 219 4.59 -0.02 -14.84
N MET A 220 5.60 -0.79 -14.45
CA MET A 220 5.59 -1.62 -13.25
C MET A 220 6.44 -1.06 -12.11
N ALA A 221 7.10 0.08 -12.29
CA ALA A 221 8.06 0.63 -11.34
C ALA A 221 7.58 0.63 -9.88
N THR A 222 6.35 1.11 -9.62
CA THR A 222 5.76 1.09 -8.27
C THR A 222 5.65 -0.33 -7.70
N VAL A 223 5.25 -1.30 -8.52
CA VAL A 223 5.01 -2.68 -8.12
C VAL A 223 6.33 -3.43 -7.97
N GLU A 224 7.31 -3.18 -8.85
CA GLU A 224 8.68 -3.67 -8.71
C GLU A 224 9.29 -3.22 -7.39
N ASP A 225 9.22 -1.92 -7.09
CA ASP A 225 9.70 -1.35 -5.83
C ASP A 225 8.96 -1.98 -4.64
N PHE A 226 7.64 -2.15 -4.72
CA PHE A 226 6.86 -2.77 -3.65
C PHE A 226 7.36 -4.17 -3.28
N PHE A 227 7.52 -5.04 -4.29
CA PHE A 227 7.96 -6.42 -4.06
C PHE A 227 9.45 -6.52 -3.72
N ASN A 228 10.29 -5.60 -4.20
CA ASN A 228 11.69 -5.50 -3.77
C ASN A 228 11.77 -5.09 -2.29
N MET A 229 11.00 -4.08 -1.88
CA MET A 229 10.89 -3.69 -0.48
C MET A 229 10.38 -4.83 0.38
N GLN A 230 9.28 -5.50 -0.02
CA GLN A 230 8.71 -6.64 0.71
C GLN A 230 9.72 -7.79 0.87
N SER A 231 10.68 -7.94 -0.06
CA SER A 231 11.69 -9.01 0.00
C SER A 231 12.87 -8.70 0.94
N CYS A 232 13.01 -7.46 1.41
CA CYS A 232 14.04 -7.10 2.39
C CYS A 232 13.78 -7.75 3.75
N LYS A 233 14.81 -7.91 4.59
CA LYS A 233 14.67 -8.53 5.92
C LYS A 233 14.13 -7.57 6.99
N HIS A 234 14.44 -6.29 6.87
CA HIS A 234 14.05 -5.22 7.78
C HIS A 234 13.59 -3.98 6.99
N HIS A 235 12.94 -3.03 7.66
CA HIS A 235 12.31 -1.89 7.01
C HIS A 235 12.46 -0.59 7.81
N ILE A 236 12.80 0.49 7.11
CA ILE A 236 12.66 1.88 7.56
C ILE A 236 11.63 2.50 6.63
N ILE A 237 10.48 2.89 7.16
CA ILE A 237 9.35 3.35 6.35
C ILE A 237 9.08 4.84 6.55
N SER A 238 8.47 5.47 5.55
CA SER A 238 7.87 6.81 5.67
C SER A 238 6.44 6.66 6.21
N ASN A 239 5.77 7.79 6.51
CA ASN A 239 4.33 7.86 6.77
C ASN A 239 3.55 7.69 5.46
N SER A 240 3.73 6.53 4.85
CA SER A 240 3.20 6.17 3.54
C SER A 240 2.60 4.78 3.61
N THR A 241 1.35 4.65 3.17
CA THR A 241 0.64 3.37 3.09
C THR A 241 1.38 2.36 2.22
N PHE A 242 2.09 2.83 1.19
CA PHE A 242 2.90 2.00 0.30
C PHE A 242 4.00 1.24 1.06
N SER A 243 4.86 1.97 1.79
CA SER A 243 5.93 1.35 2.57
C SER A 243 5.42 0.55 3.77
N TRP A 244 4.31 0.99 4.36
CA TRP A 244 3.66 0.25 5.42
C TRP A 244 3.23 -1.15 4.93
N TRP A 245 2.55 -1.24 3.78
CA TRP A 245 2.11 -2.50 3.21
C TRP A 245 3.27 -3.44 2.86
N ALA A 246 4.34 -2.92 2.25
CA ALA A 246 5.53 -3.71 1.94
C ALA A 246 6.15 -4.32 3.21
N SER A 247 6.21 -3.56 4.30
CA SER A 247 6.72 -4.04 5.60
C SER A 247 5.76 -5.01 6.31
N TRP A 248 4.45 -4.80 6.19
CA TRP A 248 3.45 -5.62 6.87
C TRP A 248 3.27 -7.00 6.21
N LEU A 249 3.36 -7.06 4.88
CA LEU A 249 3.35 -8.29 4.08
C LEU A 249 4.72 -8.98 4.00
N ASN A 250 5.76 -8.41 4.60
CA ASN A 250 7.03 -9.12 4.73
C ASN A 250 6.87 -10.32 5.70
N PRO A 251 7.15 -11.55 5.24
CA PRO A 251 6.88 -12.76 6.03
C PRO A 251 7.93 -13.03 7.12
N ASN A 252 9.03 -12.26 7.18
CA ASN A 252 10.06 -12.46 8.18
C ASN A 252 9.49 -12.17 9.58
N PRO A 253 9.48 -13.15 10.51
CA PRO A 253 9.03 -12.92 11.88
C PRO A 253 10.04 -12.07 12.68
N ASN A 254 11.32 -12.08 12.29
CA ASN A 254 12.40 -11.36 12.96
C ASN A 254 12.67 -9.97 12.33
N LYS A 255 11.75 -9.46 11.51
CA LYS A 255 11.91 -8.15 10.89
C LYS A 255 11.95 -7.07 11.97
N ILE A 256 12.76 -6.06 11.71
CA ILE A 256 12.73 -4.81 12.45
C ILE A 256 12.05 -3.81 11.53
N VAL A 257 11.04 -3.12 12.04
CA VAL A 257 10.35 -2.06 11.29
C VAL A 257 10.44 -0.78 12.09
N ILE A 258 11.12 0.23 11.53
CA ILE A 258 11.14 1.58 12.07
C ILE A 258 10.08 2.41 11.33
N ILE A 259 9.13 2.97 12.08
CA ILE A 259 7.98 3.72 11.59
C ILE A 259 7.98 5.15 12.19
N PRO A 260 7.57 6.19 11.43
CA PRO A 260 7.46 7.52 11.98
C PRO A 260 6.36 7.63 13.04
N LYS A 261 6.62 8.44 14.07
CA LYS A 261 5.67 8.76 15.13
C LYS A 261 4.47 9.59 14.66
N ARG A 262 4.65 10.42 13.64
CA ARG A 262 3.63 11.36 13.16
C ARG A 262 3.34 11.10 11.69
N TRP A 263 2.07 10.80 11.39
CA TRP A 263 1.57 10.69 10.01
C TRP A 263 1.04 12.02 9.48
N TYR A 264 0.43 12.81 10.36
CA TYR A 264 -0.24 14.07 10.05
C TYR A 264 0.36 15.20 10.88
N THR A 265 0.25 16.43 10.39
CA THR A 265 0.66 17.63 11.14
C THR A 265 -0.28 17.92 12.30
N ASN A 266 -1.58 17.68 12.10
CA ASN A 266 -2.57 17.76 13.16
C ASN A 266 -2.49 16.49 14.04
N PRO A 267 -2.20 16.61 15.35
CA PRO A 267 -2.12 15.46 16.25
C PRO A 267 -3.47 14.77 16.51
N ASP A 268 -4.60 15.42 16.22
CA ASP A 268 -5.93 14.84 16.41
C ASP A 268 -6.33 13.85 15.29
N GLU A 269 -5.58 13.83 14.18
CA GLU A 269 -5.82 12.89 13.09
C GLU A 269 -5.41 11.46 13.49
N ASN A 270 -6.35 10.53 13.35
CA ASN A 270 -6.14 9.16 13.80
C ASN A 270 -5.16 8.41 12.90
N SER A 271 -4.04 7.99 13.48
CA SER A 271 -3.02 7.13 12.84
C SER A 271 -2.78 5.81 13.58
N SER A 272 -3.58 5.51 14.60
CA SER A 272 -3.44 4.29 15.43
C SER A 272 -3.45 3.01 14.59
N GLY A 273 -4.21 3.00 13.49
CA GLY A 273 -4.33 1.88 12.57
C GLY A 273 -3.06 1.49 11.81
N TYR A 274 -1.96 2.25 11.93
CA TYR A 274 -0.67 1.91 11.34
C TYR A 274 0.31 1.25 12.31
N TYR A 275 0.08 1.35 13.62
CA TYR A 275 1.05 0.94 14.63
C TYR A 275 0.80 -0.49 15.10
N LEU A 276 1.81 -1.34 14.91
CA LEU A 276 1.86 -2.68 15.49
C LEU A 276 2.82 -2.65 16.68
N ASP A 277 2.53 -3.42 17.72
CA ASP A 277 3.38 -3.48 18.94
C ASP A 277 4.83 -3.87 18.63
N SER A 278 5.06 -4.64 17.57
CA SER A 278 6.39 -5.04 17.11
C SER A 278 7.19 -3.92 16.44
N TYR A 279 6.58 -2.77 16.12
CA TYR A 279 7.25 -1.70 15.38
C TYR A 279 7.98 -0.76 16.33
N ILE A 280 9.16 -0.31 15.90
CA ILE A 280 9.92 0.72 16.61
C ILE A 280 9.44 2.08 16.10
N ILE A 281 8.80 2.83 16.98
CA ILE A 281 8.31 4.18 16.68
C ILE A 281 9.44 5.19 16.91
N LEU A 282 9.77 5.98 15.89
CA LEU A 282 10.81 7.01 15.95
C LEU A 282 10.22 8.37 15.57
N ASP A 283 10.62 9.44 16.27
CA ASP A 283 10.17 10.79 15.91
C ASP A 283 10.72 11.21 14.56
N ASN A 284 9.85 11.75 13.71
CA ASN A 284 10.16 12.02 12.32
C ASN A 284 10.30 13.50 11.96
N VAL A 285 10.08 14.40 12.93
CA VAL A 285 10.03 15.86 12.71
C VAL A 285 11.26 16.57 13.32
N HIS A 286 11.80 16.07 14.43
CA HIS A 286 12.95 16.65 15.12
C HIS A 286 14.25 15.85 14.96
#